data_AF-A0A8T5N055-F1
#
_entry.id   AF-A0A8T5N055-F1
#
_cell.length_a   1.000
_cell.length_b   1.000
_cell.length_c   1.000
_cell.angle_alpha   90.00
_cell.angle_beta   90.00
_cell.angle_gamma   90.00
#
_symmetry.space_group_name_H-M   'P 1'
#
loop_
_entity.id
_entity.type
_entity.pdbx_description
1 polymer ?
#
loop_
_entity_poly.entity_id
_entity_poly.type
_entity_poly.pdbx_seq_one_letter_code
_entity_poly.pdbx_strand_id
1 'polypeptide(L)' 'MTKKCIYCGAEISSECVIDFCDKCGKNVWGEKMFNAIVQNMENARENGDLCHNTNFVRKTNISEDSRGERIDF' A
#
# COMPACT_ATOMS: atom_id res chain seq x y z
N MET A 1 0.06 14.49 -12.74
CA MET A 1 0.75 13.50 -13.61
C MET A 1 -0.23 12.37 -13.86
N THR A 2 -0.29 11.78 -15.04
CA THR A 2 -1.12 10.59 -15.27
C THR A 2 -0.27 9.33 -15.07
N LYS A 3 -0.85 8.31 -14.43
CA LYS A 3 -0.24 6.99 -14.33
C LYS A 3 -0.49 6.24 -15.64
N LYS A 4 0.28 5.17 -15.88
CA LYS A 4 0.06 4.27 -17.01
C LYS A 4 -0.19 2.86 -16.51
N CYS A 5 -1.13 2.17 -17.17
CA CYS A 5 -1.41 0.77 -16.92
C CYS A 5 -0.15 -0.07 -17.16
N ILE A 6 0.28 -0.86 -16.17
CA ILE A 6 1.45 -1.74 -16.29
C ILE A 6 1.29 -2.82 -17.37
N TYR A 7 0.06 -3.13 -17.80
CA TYR A 7 -0.22 -4.18 -18.78
C TYR A 7 -0.39 -3.65 -20.21
N CYS A 8 -1.19 -2.59 -20.40
CA CYS A 8 -1.55 -2.11 -21.73
C CYS A 8 -1.05 -0.68 -22.03
N GLY A 9 -0.42 -0.02 -21.05
CA GLY A 9 0.06 1.36 -21.20
C GLY A 9 -1.02 2.43 -21.27
N ALA A 10 -2.30 2.07 -21.11
CA ALA A 10 -3.41 3.03 -21.07
C ALA A 10 -3.23 4.05 -19.95
N GLU A 11 -3.69 5.28 -20.18
CA GLU A 11 -3.64 6.34 -19.18
C GLU A 11 -4.62 6.04 -18.03
N ILE A 12 -4.11 6.19 -16.81
CA ILE A 12 -4.86 6.01 -15.56
C ILE A 12 -4.72 7.31 -14.77
N SER A 13 -5.78 7.71 -14.06
CA SER A 13 -5.72 8.84 -13.14
C SER A 13 -4.62 8.64 -12.10
N SER A 14 -3.86 9.68 -11.77
CA SER A 14 -2.91 9.63 -10.65
C SER A 14 -3.56 9.33 -9.32
N GLU A 15 -4.84 9.66 -9.17
CA GLU A 15 -5.60 9.43 -7.94
C GLU A 15 -6.03 7.97 -7.78
N CYS A 16 -5.79 7.13 -8.79
CA CYS A 16 -6.11 5.71 -8.70
C CYS A 16 -5.09 5.00 -7.79
N VAL A 17 -5.61 4.21 -6.84
CA VAL A 17 -4.80 3.38 -5.93
C VAL A 17 -4.12 2.20 -6.61
N ILE A 18 -4.54 1.88 -7.85
CA ILE A 18 -3.99 0.80 -8.67
C ILE A 18 -3.20 1.33 -9.86
N ASP A 19 -2.24 0.54 -10.32
CA ASP A 19 -1.39 0.87 -11.48
C ASP A 19 -1.78 0.07 -12.74
N PHE A 20 -2.97 -0.51 -12.77
CA PHE A 20 -3.54 -1.21 -13.92
C PHE A 20 -4.97 -0.75 -14.19
N CYS A 21 -5.40 -0.78 -15.45
CA CYS A 21 -6.74 -0.34 -15.81
C CYS A 21 -7.77 -1.44 -15.54
N ASP A 22 -9.04 -1.04 -15.40
CA ASP A 22 -10.17 -1.94 -15.15
C ASP A 22 -10.24 -3.10 -16.13
N LYS A 23 -10.02 -2.84 -17.43
CA LYS A 23 -10.05 -3.89 -18.46
C LYS A 23 -9.00 -4.96 -18.19
N CYS A 24 -7.77 -4.56 -17.87
CA CYS A 24 -6.69 -5.49 -17.59
C CYS A 24 -6.92 -6.21 -16.26
N GLY A 25 -7.31 -5.49 -15.21
CA GLY A 25 -7.56 -6.09 -13.91
C GLY A 25 -8.72 -7.09 -13.94
N LYS A 26 -9.84 -6.74 -14.57
CA LYS A 26 -10.99 -7.63 -14.73
C LYS A 26 -10.66 -8.86 -15.59
N ASN A 27 -9.80 -8.73 -16.60
CA ASN A 27 -9.38 -9.87 -17.42
C ASN A 27 -8.47 -10.85 -16.67
N VAL A 28 -7.62 -10.37 -15.75
CA VAL A 28 -6.70 -11.22 -14.99
C VAL A 28 -7.38 -11.90 -13.81
N TRP A 29 -8.14 -11.13 -13.01
CA TRP A 29 -8.70 -11.61 -11.75
C TRP A 29 -10.21 -11.87 -11.80
N GLY A 30 -10.91 -11.41 -12.84
CA GLY A 30 -12.37 -11.38 -12.88
C GLY A 30 -12.95 -10.19 -12.10
N GLU A 31 -14.20 -9.83 -12.41
CA GLU A 31 -14.82 -8.61 -11.88
C GLU A 31 -14.94 -8.60 -10.35
N LYS A 32 -15.34 -9.71 -9.74
CA LYS A 32 -15.50 -9.81 -8.28
C LYS A 32 -14.19 -9.58 -7.54
N MET A 33 -13.12 -10.23 -8.00
CA MET A 33 -11.81 -10.12 -7.36
C MET A 33 -11.17 -8.76 -7.63
N PHE A 34 -11.31 -8.24 -8.85
CA PHE A 34 -10.86 -6.89 -9.18
C PHE A 34 -11.50 -5.84 -8.25
N ASN A 35 -12.83 -5.90 -8.08
CA ASN A 35 -13.53 -4.97 -7.19
C ASN A 35 -13.05 -5.11 -5.73
N ALA A 36 -12.81 -6.32 -5.25
CA ALA A 36 -12.29 -6.55 -3.90
C ALA A 36 -10.87 -5.98 -3.73
N ILE A 37 -9.98 -6.16 -4.72
CA ILE A 37 -8.63 -5.59 -4.70
C ILE A 37 -8.71 -4.06 -4.63
N VAL A 38 -9.51 -3.44 -5.49
CA VAL A 38 -9.67 -1.97 -5.52
C VAL A 38 -10.21 -1.47 -4.19
N GLN A 39 -11.28 -2.09 -3.66
CA GLN A 39 -11.85 -1.70 -2.37
C GLN A 39 -10.84 -1.84 -1.22
N ASN A 40 -10.09 -2.94 -1.17
CA ASN A 40 -9.09 -3.14 -0.13
C ASN A 40 -7.95 -2.11 -0.21
N MET A 41 -7.51 -1.77 -1.43
CA MET A 41 -6.50 -0.73 -1.62
C MET A 41 -7.03 0.66 -1.25
N GLU A 42 -8.28 0.97 -1.58
CA GLU A 42 -8.93 2.21 -1.17
C GLU A 42 -9.07 2.33 0.35
N ASN A 43 -9.51 1.26 1.02
CA ASN A 43 -9.58 1.22 2.48
C ASN A 43 -8.18 1.40 3.11
N ALA A 44 -7.15 0.77 2.54
CA ALA A 44 -5.77 0.97 2.98
C ALA A 44 -5.28 2.41 2.77
N ARG A 45 -5.75 3.10 1.72
CA ARG A 45 -5.46 4.52 1.50
C ARG A 45 -6.07 5.37 2.60
N GLU A 46 -7.34 5.13 2.91
CA GLU A 46 -8.07 5.86 3.95
C GLU A 46 -7.47 5.63 5.34
N ASN A 47 -7.03 4.39 5.63
CA ASN A 47 -6.36 4.04 6.88
C ASN A 47 -4.91 4.54 6.98
N GLY A 48 -4.33 5.00 5.86
CA GLY A 48 -2.93 5.41 5.79
C GLY A 48 -1.94 4.24 5.69
N ASP A 49 -2.40 3.01 5.46
CA ASP A 49 -1.55 1.81 5.34
C ASP A 49 -0.80 1.73 4.00
N LEU A 50 -1.23 2.50 2.99
CA LEU A 50 -0.50 2.60 1.71
C LEU A 50 0.79 3.44 1.79
N CYS A 51 1.14 3.96 2.97
CA CYS A 51 2.35 4.75 3.11
C CYS A 51 3.60 3.85 3.04
N HIS A 52 4.31 3.94 1.91
CA HIS A 52 5.66 3.43 1.72
C HIS A 52 6.65 4.32 2.51
N ASN A 53 6.47 4.44 3.83
CA ASN A 53 7.45 5.13 4.65
C ASN A 53 8.55 4.11 4.99
N THR A 54 9.63 4.14 4.21
CA THR A 54 10.89 3.43 4.48
C THR A 54 11.60 3.91 5.74
N ASN A 55 10.91 4.59 6.66
CA ASN A 55 11.31 4.63 8.05
C ASN A 55 10.70 3.41 8.75
N PHE A 56 11.37 2.27 8.56
CA PHE A 56 11.24 1.11 9.43
C PHE A 56 11.69 1.55 10.83
N VAL A 57 10.86 2.29 11.56
CA VAL A 57 11.01 2.41 13.00
C VAL A 57 10.68 1.02 13.51
N ARG A 58 11.73 0.19 13.65
CA ARG A 58 11.66 -0.99 14.50
C ARG A 58 11.03 -0.48 15.79
N LYS A 59 9.81 -0.92 16.11
CA LYS A 59 9.34 -0.90 17.49
C LYS A 59 10.24 -1.86 18.26
N THR A 60 11.47 -1.44 18.56
CA THR A 60 12.15 -1.97 19.72
C THR A 60 11.27 -1.55 20.88
N ASN A 61 10.68 -2.53 21.56
CA ASN A 61 10.03 -2.31 22.84
C ASN A 61 11.08 -1.71 23.77
N ILE A 62 11.17 -0.39 23.80
CA ILE A 62 11.93 0.34 24.80
C ILE A 62 10.99 0.40 26.00
N SER A 63 11.14 -0.56 26.90
CA SER A 63 10.78 -0.35 28.30
C SER A 63 11.96 0.39 28.92
N GLU A 64 11.80 1.70 29.14
CA GLU A 64 12.73 2.45 29.98
C GLU A 64 12.59 1.93 31.42
N ASP A 65 13.58 1.20 31.93
CA ASP A 65 13.78 1.11 33.38
C ASP A 65 14.24 2.50 33.84
N SER A 66 13.60 2.97 34.91
CA SER A 66 13.82 4.16 35.74
C SER A 66 15.28 4.49 36.16
N ARG A 67 16.29 3.79 35.64
CA ARG A 67 17.72 3.97 35.94
C ARG A 67 18.63 4.14 34.71
N GLY A 68 18.10 4.11 33.49
CA GLY A 68 18.79 4.66 32.32
C GLY A 68 20.09 3.96 31.85
N GLU A 69 20.22 2.63 32.01
CA GLU A 69 21.35 1.89 31.41
C GLU A 69 20.87 0.88 30.35
N ARG A 70 21.56 0.92 29.19
CA ARG A 70 21.34 0.07 28.01
C ARG A 70 21.95 -1.31 28.25
N ILE A 71 21.14 -2.37 28.19
CA ILE A 71 21.64 -3.76 28.23
C ILE A 71 21.46 -4.37 26.84
N ASP A 72 22.57 -4.70 26.19
CA ASP A 72 22.61 -5.43 24.93
C ASP A 72 22.66 -6.93 25.24
N PHE A 73 21.71 -7.71 24.68
CA PHE A 73 21.70 -9.19 24.71
C PHE A 73 22.36 -9.77 23.45
#